data_AF-A0A0F2NLR4-F1
#
_entry.id   AF-A0A0F2NLR4-F1
#
_cell.length_a   1.000
_cell.length_b   1.000
_cell.length_c   1.000
_cell.angle_alpha   90.00
_cell.angle_beta   90.00
_cell.angle_gamma   90.00
#
_symmetry.space_group_name_H-M   'P 1'
#
loop_
_entity.id
_entity.type
_entity.pdbx_description
1 polymer ?
#
loop_
_entity_poly.entity_id
_entity_poly.type
_entity_poly.pdbx_seq_one_letter_code
_entity_poly.pdbx_strand_id
1 'polypeptide(L)' 'MSIDLIRSRLISMGYSPGEVEYSLSEILQHKNPDLLNQTDVKILITMLEERIQFRRAVSVKDKNIMP' A
#
# COMPACT_ATOMS: atom_id res chain seq x y z
N MET A 1 6.83 -3.65 -16.56
CA MET A 1 5.64 -2.82 -16.26
C MET A 1 6.13 -1.58 -15.56
N SER A 2 5.72 -0.36 -15.95
CA SER A 2 6.27 0.86 -15.34
C SER A 2 5.72 1.09 -13.92
N ILE A 3 6.55 1.62 -13.01
CA ILE A 3 6.15 2.12 -11.68
C ILE A 3 5.01 3.14 -11.80
N ASP A 4 5.05 4.02 -12.79
CA ASP A 4 4.04 5.07 -12.96
C ASP A 4 2.65 4.47 -13.22
N LEU A 5 2.62 3.33 -13.92
CA LEU A 5 1.40 2.58 -14.18
C LEU A 5 0.86 1.94 -12.89
N ILE A 6 1.74 1.38 -12.07
CA ILE A 6 1.38 0.78 -10.78
C ILE A 6 0.84 1.86 -9.84
N ARG A 7 1.53 2.99 -9.74
CA ARG A 7 1.11 4.16 -8.96
C ARG A 7 -0.27 4.63 -9.38
N SER A 8 -0.47 4.89 -10.67
CA SER A 8 -1.74 5.39 -11.20
C SER A 8 -2.88 4.41 -10.94
N ARG A 9 -2.62 3.10 -11.09
CA ARG A 9 -3.61 2.05 -10.81
C ARG A 9 -4.00 2.03 -9.34
N LEU A 10 -3.04 2.06 -8.41
CA LEU A 10 -3.33 2.04 -6.97
C LEU A 10 -4.11 3.29 -6.54
N ILE A 11 -3.73 4.46 -7.04
CA ILE A 11 -4.48 5.70 -6.78
C ILE A 11 -5.92 5.58 -7.32
N SER A 12 -6.10 5.04 -8.53
CA SER A 12 -7.45 4.84 -9.11
C SER A 12 -8.33 3.84 -8.33
N MET A 13 -7.70 2.94 -7.55
CA MET A 13 -8.40 2.00 -6.67
C MET A 13 -8.81 2.64 -5.33
N GLY A 14 -8.47 3.91 -5.10
CA GLY A 14 -8.84 4.67 -3.92
C GLY A 14 -7.79 4.69 -2.81
N TYR A 15 -6.59 4.16 -3.04
CA TYR A 15 -5.47 4.30 -2.10
C TYR A 15 -4.94 5.74 -2.12
N SER A 16 -4.53 6.26 -0.96
CA SER A 16 -3.99 7.61 -0.90
C SER A 16 -2.61 7.66 -1.57
N PRO A 17 -2.25 8.75 -2.27
CA PRO A 17 -0.94 8.88 -2.91
C PRO A 17 0.23 8.65 -1.94
N GLY A 18 0.11 9.12 -0.69
CA GLY A 18 1.16 8.96 0.32
C GLY A 18 1.40 7.50 0.71
N GLU A 19 0.34 6.69 0.86
CA GLU A 19 0.47 5.26 1.15
C GLU A 19 1.08 4.51 -0.02
N VAL A 20 0.67 4.87 -1.25
CA VAL A 20 1.19 4.27 -2.47
C VAL A 20 2.69 4.55 -2.62
N GLU A 21 3.14 5.80 -2.44
CA GLU A 21 4.57 6.13 -2.49
C GLU A 21 5.37 5.41 -1.42
N TYR A 22 4.86 5.37 -0.20
CA TYR A 22 5.51 4.66 0.89
C TYR A 22 5.66 3.16 0.55
N SER A 23 4.60 2.49 0.12
CA SER A 23 4.64 1.05 -0.19
C SER A 23 5.50 0.74 -1.42
N LEU A 24 5.49 1.60 -2.44
CA LEU A 24 6.41 1.48 -3.57
C LEU A 24 7.86 1.61 -3.12
N SER A 25 8.16 2.56 -2.22
CA SER A 25 9.52 2.75 -1.71
C SER A 25 10.05 1.51 -0.96
N GLU A 26 9.21 0.81 -0.19
CA GLU A 26 9.60 -0.42 0.51
C GLU A 26 9.98 -1.54 -0.47
N ILE A 27 9.24 -1.72 -1.57
CA ILE A 27 9.57 -2.75 -2.55
C ILE A 27 10.85 -2.40 -3.32
N LEU A 28 11.04 -1.13 -3.65
CA LEU A 28 12.20 -0.66 -4.41
C LEU A 28 13.50 -0.72 -3.61
N GLN A 29 13.44 -0.78 -2.28
CA GLN A 29 14.61 -1.07 -1.44
C GLN A 29 15.15 -2.49 -1.67
N HIS A 30 14.29 -3.43 -2.07
CA HIS A 30 14.65 -4.85 -2.19
C HIS A 30 14.66 -5.37 -3.62
N LYS A 31 14.11 -4.62 -4.57
CA LYS A 31 13.95 -5.05 -5.96
C LYS A 31 14.18 -3.93 -6.96
N ASN A 32 14.88 -4.24 -8.04
CA ASN A 32 15.08 -3.31 -9.13
C ASN A 32 13.71 -2.97 -9.79
N PRO A 33 13.40 -1.67 -10.01
CA PRO A 33 12.19 -1.21 -10.70
C PRO A 33 11.87 -1.97 -12.00
N ASP A 34 12.90 -2.28 -12.78
CA ASP A 34 12.76 -2.89 -14.10
C ASP A 34 12.33 -4.36 -14.03
N LEU A 35 12.50 -4.99 -12.86
CA LEU A 35 12.13 -6.38 -12.60
C LEU A 35 10.74 -6.54 -11.98
N LEU A 36 10.01 -5.44 -11.81
CA LEU A 36 8.64 -5.47 -11.26
C LEU A 36 7.68 -6.21 -12.19
N ASN A 37 6.98 -7.17 -11.60
CA ASN A 37 6.02 -8.05 -12.25
C ASN A 37 4.66 -8.01 -11.54
N GLN A 38 3.70 -8.82 -12.02
CA GLN A 38 2.35 -8.84 -11.45
C GLN A 38 2.30 -9.37 -10.00
N THR A 39 3.22 -10.25 -9.62
CA THR A 39 3.29 -10.76 -8.24
C THR A 39 3.66 -9.65 -7.28
N ASP A 40 4.60 -8.77 -7.65
CA ASP A 40 4.96 -7.62 -6.82
C ASP A 40 3.78 -6.66 -6.63
N VAL A 41 2.97 -6.48 -7.67
CA VAL A 41 1.74 -5.66 -7.56
C VAL A 41 0.72 -6.29 -6.63
N LYS A 42 0.55 -7.62 -6.64
CA LYS A 42 -0.32 -8.30 -5.68
C LYS A 42 0.19 -8.12 -4.25
N ILE A 43 1.49 -8.24 -4.05
CA ILE A 43 2.13 -8.00 -2.74
C ILE A 43 1.86 -6.56 -2.28
N LEU A 44 2.03 -5.54 -3.15
CA LEU A 44 1.70 -4.14 -2.83
C LEU A 44 0.26 -3.98 -2.36
N ILE A 45 -0.69 -4.58 -3.09
CA ILE A 45 -2.11 -4.49 -2.75
C ILE A 45 -2.36 -5.12 -1.38
N THR A 46 -1.83 -6.33 -1.12
CA THR A 46 -1.97 -6.99 0.17
C THR A 46 -1.38 -6.15 1.31
N MET A 47 -0.19 -5.58 1.13
CA MET A 47 0.43 -4.70 2.13
C MET A 47 -0.42 -3.45 2.41
N LEU A 48 -1.01 -2.85 1.38
CA LEU A 48 -1.89 -1.69 1.51
C LEU A 48 -3.19 -2.06 2.25
N GLU A 49 -3.79 -3.20 1.93
CA GLU A 49 -5.00 -3.71 2.60
C GLU A 49 -4.75 -4.01 4.08
N GLU A 50 -3.65 -4.68 4.41
CA GLU A 50 -3.25 -4.96 5.80
C GLU A 50 -3.06 -3.67 6.60
N ARG A 51 -2.44 -2.64 6.02
CA ARG A 51 -2.26 -1.33 6.67
C ARG A 51 -3.59 -0.61 6.92
N ILE A 52 -4.56 -0.76 6.03
CA ILE A 52 -5.91 -0.21 6.21
C ILE A 52 -6.62 -0.96 7.33
N GLN A 53 -6.56 -2.29 7.33
CA GLN A 53 -7.18 -3.12 8.38
C GLN A 53 -6.56 -2.83 9.76
N PHE A 54 -5.24 -2.69 9.82
CA PHE A 54 -4.53 -2.31 11.04
C PHE A 54 -5.00 -0.95 11.57
N ARG A 55 -5.05 0.08 10.70
CA ARG A 55 -5.56 1.41 11.10
C ARG A 55 -7.01 1.39 11.55
N ARG A 56 -7.87 0.59 10.89
CA ARG A 56 -9.26 0.39 11.33
C ARG A 56 -9.31 -0.25 12.71
N ALA A 57 -8.52 -1.28 12.96
CA ALA A 57 -8.46 -1.96 14.25
C ALA A 57 -7.94 -1.04 15.38
N VAL A 58 -6.91 -0.23 15.11
CA VAL A 58 -6.40 0.78 16.05
C VAL A 58 -7.47 1.84 16.33
N SER A 59 -8.12 2.38 15.30
CA SER A 59 -9.17 3.39 15.47
C SER A 59 -10.37 2.87 16.27
N VAL A 60 -10.74 1.59 16.12
CA VAL A 60 -11.80 0.96 16.94
C VAL A 60 -11.35 0.80 18.40
N LYS A 61 -10.08 0.46 18.64
CA LYS A 61 -9.55 0.38 20.01
C LYS A 61 -9.52 1.75 20.69
N ASP A 62 -9.07 2.80 20.00
CA ASP A 62 -9.02 4.15 20.57
C ASP A 62 -10.41 4.71 20.89
N LYS A 63 -11.42 4.40 20.07
CA LYS A 63 -12.83 4.78 20.35
C LYS A 63 -13.44 4.05 21.56
N ASN A 64 -12.88 2.91 21.96
CA ASN A 64 -13.34 2.16 23.14
C ASN A 64 -12.57 2.53 24.43
N ILE A 65 -11.60 3.45 24.38
CA ILE A 65 -10.81 3.90 25.54
C ILE A 65 -11.21 5.32 26.02
N MET A 66 -12.25 5.92 25.43
CA MET A 66 -12.90 7.12 25.99
C MET A 66 -14.33 6.83 26.46
N PRO A 67 -14.52 6.36 27.71
CA PRO A 67 -15.70 6.71 28.52
C PRO A 67 -15.60 8.12 29.08
#